data_AF-A0A6N9C7X4-F1
#
_entry.id   AF-A0A6N9C7X4-F1
#
_cell.length_a   1.000
_cell.length_b   1.000
_cell.length_c   1.000
_cell.angle_alpha   90.00
_cell.angle_beta   90.00
_cell.angle_gamma   90.00
#
_symmetry.space_group_name_H-M   'P 1'
#
loop_
_entity.id
_entity.type
_entity.pdbx_description
1 polymer ?
#
loop_
_entity_poly.entity_id
_entity_poly.type
_entity_poly.pdbx_seq_one_letter_code
_entity_poly.pdbx_strand_id
1 'polypeptide(L)' 'MRGFNVDLTGNFLFAGDQGSGKPATYRIDAQSGELQHLETYTVGNNPMWVLFVELPG' A
#
# COMPACT_ATOMS: atom_id res chain seq x y z
N MET A 1 -0.58 9.61 -9.52
CA MET A 1 0.86 9.36 -9.28
C MET A 1 1.12 7.86 -9.40
N ARG A 2 2.27 7.44 -9.91
CA ARG A 2 2.77 6.08 -9.66
C ARG A 2 3.64 6.18 -8.42
N GLY A 3 3.07 5.85 -7.28
CA GLY A 3 3.68 6.07 -5.97
C GLY A 3 3.47 4.84 -5.11
N PHE A 4 4.47 4.52 -4.31
CA PHE A 4 4.37 3.50 -3.29
C PHE A 4 4.82 4.09 -1.96
N ASN A 5 4.31 3.53 -0.86
CA ASN A 5 4.71 3.93 0.48
C ASN A 5 4.83 2.69 1.36
N VAL A 6 5.83 2.67 2.22
CA VAL A 6 6.04 1.62 3.21
C VAL A 6 5.61 2.18 4.56
N ASP A 7 4.95 1.39 5.37
CA ASP A 7 4.59 1.82 6.71
C ASP A 7 5.84 2.00 7.61
N LEU A 8 5.69 2.67 8.74
CA LEU A 8 6.82 2.99 9.62
C LEU A 8 7.48 1.75 10.25
N THR A 9 6.78 0.63 10.32
CA THR A 9 7.31 -0.64 10.85
C THR A 9 8.00 -1.49 9.78
N GLY A 10 7.88 -1.13 8.51
CA GLY A 10 8.47 -1.89 7.39
C GLY A 10 7.74 -3.19 7.06
N ASN A 11 6.53 -3.39 7.58
CA ASN A 11 5.76 -4.63 7.43
C ASN A 11 4.74 -4.56 6.29
N PHE A 12 4.37 -3.36 5.84
CA PHE A 12 3.32 -3.15 4.85
C PHE A 12 3.74 -2.17 3.76
N LEU A 13 3.34 -2.49 2.53
CA LEU A 13 3.53 -1.65 1.35
C LEU A 13 2.16 -1.32 0.76
N PHE A 14 1.96 -0.05 0.45
CA PHE A 14 0.86 0.40 -0.39
C PHE A 14 1.40 0.81 -1.76
N ALA A 15 0.84 0.30 -2.84
CA ALA A 15 1.20 0.66 -4.20
C ALA A 15 -0.02 1.22 -4.94
N GLY A 16 0.04 2.50 -5.31
CA GLY A 16 -0.98 3.15 -6.13
C GLY A 16 -0.64 3.09 -7.61
N ASP A 17 -1.57 2.56 -8.41
CA ASP A 17 -1.52 2.66 -9.87
C ASP A 17 -2.32 3.87 -10.36
N GLN A 18 -1.64 4.81 -11.02
CA GLN A 18 -2.23 6.02 -11.59
C GLN A 18 -3.21 5.71 -12.73
N GLY A 19 -3.03 4.59 -13.43
CA GLY A 19 -3.80 4.26 -14.63
C GLY A 19 -5.14 3.57 -14.34
N SER A 20 -5.20 2.76 -13.27
CA SER A 20 -6.35 1.89 -13.00
C SER A 20 -7.25 2.33 -11.84
N GLY A 21 -6.82 3.28 -11.00
CA GLY A 21 -7.57 3.67 -9.80
C GLY A 21 -7.69 2.53 -8.77
N LYS A 22 -6.80 1.55 -8.86
CA LYS A 22 -6.79 0.32 -8.05
C LYS A 22 -5.49 0.18 -7.28
N PRO A 23 -5.33 0.87 -6.15
CA PRO A 23 -4.21 0.62 -5.26
C PRO A 23 -4.28 -0.79 -4.67
N ALA A 24 -3.11 -1.38 -4.47
CA ALA A 24 -2.92 -2.67 -3.84
C ALA A 24 -2.09 -2.52 -2.56
N THR A 25 -2.42 -3.36 -1.58
CA THR A 25 -1.69 -3.50 -0.32
C THR A 25 -0.95 -4.82 -0.29
N TYR A 26 0.22 -4.82 0.35
CA TYR A 26 1.08 -5.97 0.47
C TYR A 26 1.66 -6.04 1.88
N ARG A 27 1.89 -7.26 2.37
CA ARG A 27 2.76 -7.53 3.51
C ARG A 27 4.18 -7.79 3.02
N ILE A 28 5.16 -7.28 3.72
CA ILE A 28 6.58 -7.52 3.45
C ILE A 28 7.03 -8.68 4.35
N ASP A 29 7.60 -9.72 3.76
CA ASP A 29 8.30 -10.74 4.53
C ASP A 29 9.61 -10.15 5.09
N ALA A 30 9.77 -10.17 6.40
CA ALA A 30 10.91 -9.52 7.06
C ALA A 30 12.26 -10.23 6.82
N GLN A 31 12.24 -11.49 6.38
CA GLN A 31 13.45 -12.30 6.17
C GLN A 31 13.90 -12.24 4.71
N SER A 32 12.96 -12.34 3.76
CA SER A 32 13.25 -12.39 2.33
C SER A 32 13.00 -11.07 1.60
N GLY A 33 12.19 -10.18 2.17
CA GLY A 33 11.72 -8.95 1.51
C GLY A 33 10.62 -9.20 0.47
N GLU A 34 10.10 -10.43 0.36
CA GLU A 34 9.04 -10.75 -0.59
C GLU A 34 7.73 -10.04 -0.24
N LEU A 35 7.00 -9.64 -1.28
CA LEU A 35 5.73 -8.95 -1.14
C LEU A 35 4.57 -9.94 -1.28
N GLN A 36 3.87 -10.18 -0.17
CA GLN A 36 2.63 -10.94 -0.18
C GLN A 36 1.46 -10.01 -0.42
N HIS A 37 0.73 -10.20 -1.52
CA HIS A 37 -0.49 -9.43 -1.80
C HIS A 37 -1.54 -9.65 -0.70
N LEU A 38 -2.11 -8.56 -0.20
CA LEU A 38 -3.20 -8.60 0.77
C LEU A 38 -4.52 -8.31 0.07
N GLU A 39 -4.70 -7.07 -0.40
CA GLU A 39 -5.97 -6.65 -0.99
C GLU A 39 -5.77 -5.53 -2.01
N THR A 40 -6.68 -5.47 -2.99
CA THR A 40 -6.77 -4.40 -3.98
C THR A 40 -8.06 -3.63 -3.76
N TYR A 41 -7.95 -2.32 -3.58
CA TYR A 41 -9.08 -1.44 -3.34
C TYR A 41 -9.43 -0.67 -4.61
N THR A 42 -10.72 -0.51 -4.90
CA THR A 42 -11.16 0.43 -5.94
C THR A 42 -11.41 1.79 -5.28
N VAL A 43 -10.55 2.77 -5.56
CA VAL A 43 -10.60 4.09 -4.88
C VAL A 43 -11.05 5.23 -5.80
N GLY A 44 -11.44 4.92 -7.03
CA GLY A 44 -11.86 5.90 -8.03
C GLY A 44 -10.69 6.53 -8.81
N ASN A 45 -10.98 7.60 -9.56
CA ASN A 45 -10.01 8.22 -10.44
C ASN A 45 -9.02 9.10 -9.68
N ASN A 46 -7.73 8.85 -9.90
CA ASN A 46 -6.61 9.70 -9.50
C ASN A 46 -6.45 9.91 -7.97
N PRO A 47 -6.30 8.83 -7.16
CA PRO A 47 -5.97 8.97 -5.74
C PRO A 47 -4.67 9.77 -5.54
N MET A 48 -4.70 10.77 -4.67
CA MET A 48 -3.60 11.73 -4.50
C MET A 48 -2.77 11.56 -3.21
N TRP A 49 -3.26 10.84 -2.20
CA TRP A 49 -2.54 10.69 -0.93
C TRP A 49 -2.84 9.35 -0.23
N VAL A 50 -1.85 8.82 0.49
CA VAL A 50 -1.93 7.58 1.27
C VAL A 50 -1.20 7.81 2.59
N LEU A 51 -1.83 7.42 3.70
CA LEU A 51 -1.26 7.52 5.04
C LEU A 51 -1.50 6.22 5.80
N PHE A 52 -0.45 5.67 6.39
CA PHE A 52 -0.55 4.64 7.42
C PHE A 52 -0.79 5.32 8.77
N VAL A 53 -1.81 4.87 9.52
CA VAL A 53 -2.11 5.37 10.87
C VAL A 53 -2.15 4.19 11.84
N GLU A 54 -1.48 4.34 12.97
CA GLU A 54 -1.66 3.44 14.10
C GLU A 54 -2.90 3.87 14.88
N LEU A 55 -3.85 2.95 15.06
CA LEU A 55 -5.03 3.21 15.86
C LEU A 55 -4.73 2.90 17.33
N PRO A 56 -5.06 3.80 18.27
CA PRO A 56 -4.98 3.48 19.69
C PRO A 56 -5.95 2.32 20.01
N GLY A 57 -5.48 1.37 20.83
CA GLY A 57 -6.25 0.22 21.30
C GLY A 57 -7.28 0.55 22.36
#